data_AF-A0AA39NAY5-F1
#
_entry.id   AF-A0AA39NAY5-F1
#
_cell.length_a   1.000
_cell.length_b   1.000
_cell.length_c   1.000
_cell.angle_alpha   90.00
_cell.angle_beta   90.00
_cell.angle_gamma   90.00
#
_symmetry.space_group_name_H-M   'P 1'
#
loop_
_entity.id
_entity.type
_entity.pdbx_description
1 polymer ?
#
loop_
_entity_poly.entity_id
_entity_poly.type
_entity_poly.pdbx_seq_one_letter_code
_entity_poly.pdbx_strand_id
1 'polypeptide(L)'
;SRTHIIDALLSLMNNKEIEKGDNIIIYYAGHGSSYEYSGHLNAKKPDDGAEISFGSVGCIEALCPINRDTCDANGNTVPDISDRELNMILTLISRSKGHHITVILDCCHSGGVSR
;
A
#
# COMPACT_ATOMS: atom_id res chain seq x y z
N SER A 1 -1.79 -12.93 8.83
CA SER A 1 -1.27 -11.82 9.63
C SER A 1 -0.55 -10.84 8.70
N ARG A 2 -0.25 -9.62 9.16
CA ARG A 2 0.51 -8.61 8.41
C ARG A 2 1.81 -9.17 7.84
N THR A 3 2.61 -9.81 8.70
CA THR A 3 3.90 -10.42 8.33
C THR A 3 3.75 -11.43 7.20
N HIS A 4 2.82 -12.39 7.32
CA HIS A 4 2.61 -13.38 6.26
C HIS A 4 2.19 -12.77 4.91
N ILE A 5 1.44 -11.66 4.90
CA ILE A 5 1.09 -10.97 3.64
C ILE A 5 2.35 -10.37 3.01
N ILE A 6 3.14 -9.65 3.79
CA ILE A 6 4.38 -9.00 3.32
C ILE A 6 5.41 -10.06 2.86
N ASP A 7 5.61 -11.10 3.65
CA ASP A 7 6.55 -12.19 3.35
C ASP A 7 6.14 -12.93 2.07
N ALA A 8 4.84 -13.20 1.88
CA ALA A 8 4.34 -13.81 0.66
C ALA A 8 4.63 -12.95 -0.58
N LEU A 9 4.38 -11.64 -0.51
CA LEU A 9 4.67 -10.71 -1.62
C LEU A 9 6.17 -10.62 -1.90
N LEU A 10 7.01 -10.47 -0.87
CA LEU A 10 8.47 -10.40 -1.02
C LEU A 10 9.07 -11.72 -1.52
N SER A 11 8.44 -12.86 -1.20
CA SER A 11 8.88 -14.17 -1.69
C SER A 11 8.85 -14.27 -3.22
N LEU A 12 7.92 -13.57 -3.87
CA LEU A 12 7.81 -13.52 -5.34
C LEU A 12 9.08 -12.96 -5.98
N MET A 13 9.76 -12.02 -5.31
CA MET A 13 11.00 -11.42 -5.83
C MET A 13 12.13 -12.43 -5.94
N ASN A 14 12.22 -13.37 -5.01
CA ASN A 14 13.34 -14.31 -4.87
C ASN A 14 12.99 -15.73 -5.32
N ASN A 15 11.74 -16.00 -5.67
CA ASN A 15 11.32 -17.30 -6.16
C ASN A 15 12.00 -17.60 -7.50
N LYS A 16 12.82 -18.66 -7.56
CA LYS A 16 13.56 -19.06 -8.75
C LYS A 16 12.68 -19.70 -9.82
N GLU A 17 11.47 -20.13 -9.46
CA GLU A 17 10.50 -20.72 -10.38
C GLU A 17 9.74 -19.66 -11.19
N ILE A 18 9.81 -18.39 -10.78
CA ILE A 18 9.22 -17.26 -11.51
C ILE A 18 10.32 -16.62 -12.35
N GLU A 19 10.22 -16.74 -13.66
CA GLU A 19 11.15 -16.15 -14.60
C GLU A 19 10.78 -14.69 -14.90
N LYS A 20 11.72 -13.96 -15.52
CA LYS A 20 11.47 -12.57 -15.92
C LYS A 20 10.48 -12.56 -17.09
N GLY A 21 9.37 -11.85 -16.93
CA GLY A 21 8.30 -11.75 -17.93
C GLY A 21 7.13 -12.71 -17.69
N ASP A 22 7.21 -13.58 -16.67
CA ASP A 22 6.06 -14.38 -16.25
C ASP A 22 4.92 -13.51 -15.74
N ASN A 23 3.70 -13.99 -15.93
CA ASN A 23 2.51 -13.31 -15.44
C ASN A 23 2.35 -13.57 -13.93
N ILE A 24 2.34 -12.49 -13.17
CA ILE A 24 2.10 -12.52 -11.72
C ILE A 24 0.72 -11.93 -11.46
N ILE A 25 -0.16 -12.70 -10.83
CA ILE A 25 -1.48 -12.23 -10.39
C ILE A 25 -1.49 -12.18 -8.87
N ILE A 26 -1.77 -11.00 -8.32
CA ILE A 26 -1.93 -10.77 -6.89
C ILE A 26 -3.39 -10.44 -6.64
N TYR A 27 -4.06 -11.24 -5.83
CA TYR A 27 -5.45 -11.03 -5.44
C TYR A 27 -5.55 -10.85 -3.92
N TYR A 28 -6.25 -9.80 -3.50
CA TYR A 28 -6.60 -9.57 -2.11
C TYR A 28 -8.10 -9.29 -2.01
N ALA A 29 -8.75 -9.94 -1.05
CA ALA A 29 -10.13 -9.68 -0.68
C ALA A 29 -10.23 -9.51 0.84
N GLY A 30 -10.85 -8.42 1.28
CA GLY A 30 -10.91 -8.09 2.70
C GLY A 30 -11.29 -6.65 2.97
N HIS A 31 -10.97 -6.18 4.16
CA HIS A 31 -11.18 -4.79 4.53
C HIS A 31 -10.04 -3.92 4.02
N GLY A 32 -10.38 -2.73 3.54
CA GLY A 32 -9.42 -1.64 3.40
C GLY A 32 -9.85 -0.45 4.26
N SER A 33 -8.88 0.41 4.56
CA SER A 33 -9.02 1.59 5.39
C SER A 33 -8.49 2.83 4.67
N SER A 34 -8.91 4.01 5.10
CA SER A 34 -8.42 5.28 4.60
C SER A 34 -8.13 6.19 5.80
N TYR A 35 -6.93 6.76 5.82
CA TYR A 35 -6.44 7.61 6.89
C TYR A 35 -6.19 9.00 6.33
N GLU A 36 -6.87 10.01 6.86
CA GLU A 36 -6.62 11.39 6.48
C GLU A 36 -5.24 11.84 6.96
N TYR A 37 -4.43 12.36 6.05
CA TYR A 37 -3.17 13.00 6.38
C TYR A 37 -3.43 14.48 6.69
N SER A 38 -3.83 14.77 7.93
CA SER A 38 -3.88 16.14 8.44
C SER A 38 -2.47 16.59 8.87
N GLY A 39 -1.51 16.56 7.95
CA GLY A 39 -0.21 17.19 8.19
C GLY A 39 -0.44 18.68 8.44
N HIS A 40 -0.08 19.17 9.63
CA HIS A 40 -0.03 20.56 10.09
C HIS A 40 0.25 21.63 9.01
N LEU A 41 -0.72 21.91 8.14
CA LEU A 41 -0.77 23.15 7.38
C LEU A 41 -1.50 24.18 8.25
N ASN A 42 -0.84 24.59 9.33
CA ASN A 42 -0.85 26.00 9.74
C ASN A 42 -0.07 26.85 8.71
N ALA A 43 -0.18 26.53 7.42
CA ALA A 43 0.25 27.41 6.36
C ALA A 43 -0.83 28.50 6.30
N LYS A 44 -0.52 29.64 6.91
CA LYS A 44 -1.25 30.89 6.68
C LYS A 44 -1.63 30.95 5.21
N LYS A 45 -2.93 31.13 4.94
CA LYS A 45 -3.42 31.47 3.61
C LYS A 45 -2.52 32.58 3.05
N PRO A 46 -1.87 32.39 1.89
CA PRO A 46 -1.43 33.54 1.11
C PRO A 46 -2.69 34.33 0.75
N ASP A 47 -2.62 35.66 0.81
CA ASP A 47 -3.74 36.60 0.63
C ASP A 47 -4.28 36.66 -0.82
N ASP A 48 -3.87 35.70 -1.65
CA ASP A 48 -4.13 35.68 -3.07
C ASP A 48 -4.98 34.43 -3.33
N GLY A 49 -6.26 34.63 -3.66
CA GLY A 49 -7.33 33.63 -3.76
C GLY A 49 -7.16 32.50 -4.78
N ALA A 50 -5.97 31.95 -4.94
CA ALA A 50 -5.72 30.69 -5.60
C ALA A 50 -6.03 29.54 -4.63
N GLU A 51 -7.15 28.87 -4.84
CA GLU A 51 -7.35 27.54 -4.27
C GLU A 51 -6.26 26.61 -4.83
N ILE A 52 -5.23 26.36 -4.04
CA ILE A 52 -4.36 25.21 -4.28
C ILE A 52 -5.20 24.00 -3.90
N SER A 53 -5.91 23.44 -4.89
CA SER A 53 -6.50 22.11 -4.76
C SER A 53 -5.35 21.12 -4.62
N PHE A 54 -4.95 20.85 -3.37
CA PHE A 54 -4.10 19.73 -3.02
C PHE A 54 -4.92 18.44 -3.19
N GLY A 55 -5.42 18.16 -4.39
CA GLY A 55 -6.20 16.97 -4.75
C GLY A 55 -5.42 15.64 -4.62
N SER A 56 -4.26 15.65 -3.96
CA SER A 56 -3.40 14.49 -3.76
C SER A 56 -2.64 14.50 -2.42
N VAL A 57 -2.95 15.38 -1.46
CA VAL A 57 -2.32 15.35 -0.11
C VAL A 57 -3.19 14.61 0.92
N GLY A 58 -4.44 14.26 0.61
CA GLY A 58 -5.46 14.05 1.65
C GLY A 58 -5.50 12.72 2.40
N CYS A 59 -5.28 11.55 1.76
CA CYS A 59 -5.52 10.26 2.42
C CYS A 59 -4.48 9.20 2.06
N ILE A 60 -4.13 8.38 3.06
CA ILE A 60 -3.39 7.11 2.90
C ILE A 60 -4.42 6.00 2.93
N GLU A 61 -4.49 5.23 1.85
CA GLU A 61 -5.31 4.02 1.81
C GLU A 61 -4.48 2.81 2.25
N ALA A 62 -5.12 1.79 2.81
CA ALA A 62 -4.41 0.62 3.31
C ALA A 62 -5.23 -0.67 3.26
N LEU A 63 -4.54 -1.80 3.08
CA LEU A 63 -5.11 -3.13 3.27
C LEU A 63 -5.09 -3.48 4.76
N CYS A 64 -6.14 -4.10 5.26
CA CYS A 64 -6.27 -4.45 6.67
C CYS A 64 -5.87 -5.91 6.94
N PRO A 65 -4.74 -6.20 7.60
CA PRO A 65 -4.41 -7.55 8.02
C PRO A 65 -5.34 -8.01 9.15
N ILE A 66 -5.56 -9.33 9.25
CA ILE A 66 -6.43 -9.91 10.29
C ILE A 66 -5.98 -9.60 11.73
N ASN A 67 -4.69 -9.35 11.93
CA ASN A 67 -4.12 -9.04 13.25
C ASN A 67 -3.79 -7.55 13.40
N ARG A 68 -4.42 -6.66 12.61
CA ARG A 68 -4.35 -5.21 12.85
C ARG A 68 -4.77 -4.89 14.28
N ASP A 69 -4.23 -3.81 14.84
CA ASP A 69 -4.51 -3.32 16.19
C ASP A 69 -4.15 -4.28 17.35
N THR A 70 -3.53 -5.43 17.04
CA THR A 70 -2.96 -6.34 18.05
C THR A 70 -1.51 -5.95 18.36
N CYS A 71 -0.98 -6.40 19.49
CA CYS A 71 0.44 -6.20 19.82
C CYS A 71 1.32 -7.28 19.15
N ASP A 72 2.40 -6.85 18.52
CA ASP A 72 3.46 -7.73 18.04
C ASP A 72 4.32 -8.27 19.21
N ALA A 73 5.35 -9.07 18.89
CA ALA A 73 6.27 -9.65 19.88
C ALA A 73 7.04 -8.61 20.70
N ASN A 74 7.14 -7.37 20.22
CA ASN A 74 7.80 -6.25 20.87
C ASN A 74 6.81 -5.34 21.62
N GLY A 75 5.52 -5.68 21.62
CA GLY A 75 4.46 -4.87 22.23
C GLY A 75 3.97 -3.70 21.39
N ASN A 76 4.39 -3.58 20.12
CA ASN A 76 3.93 -2.52 19.23
C ASN A 76 2.62 -2.91 18.54
N THR A 77 1.75 -1.94 18.30
CA THR A 77 0.54 -2.16 17.53
C THR A 77 0.88 -2.53 16.08
N VAL A 78 0.30 -3.62 15.58
CA VAL A 78 0.44 -4.05 14.19
C VAL A 78 -0.33 -3.09 13.29
N PRO A 79 0.34 -2.37 12.36
CA PRO A 79 -0.33 -1.43 11.47
C PRO A 79 -0.96 -2.12 10.25
N ASP A 80 -1.87 -1.41 9.59
CA ASP A 80 -2.34 -1.77 8.26
C ASP A 80 -1.19 -1.69 7.22
N ILE A 81 -1.40 -2.26 6.03
CA ILE A 81 -0.44 -2.20 4.91
C ILE A 81 -0.84 -1.06 4.00
N SER A 82 -0.13 0.07 4.09
CA SER A 82 -0.44 1.26 3.28
C SER A 82 -0.26 1.01 1.77
N ASP A 83 -0.99 1.77 0.97
CA ASP A 83 -0.83 1.86 -0.48
C ASP A 83 0.63 2.15 -0.89
N ARG A 84 1.32 3.03 -0.18
CA ARG A 84 2.74 3.33 -0.38
C ARG A 84 3.65 2.13 -0.13
N GLU A 85 3.38 1.37 0.94
CA GLU A 85 4.13 0.15 1.25
C GLU A 85 3.89 -0.92 0.18
N LEU A 86 2.63 -1.11 -0.23
CA LEU A 86 2.28 -2.04 -1.29
C LEU A 86 2.93 -1.65 -2.63
N ASN A 87 2.89 -0.37 -3.03
CA ASN A 87 3.50 0.12 -4.27
C ASN A 87 5.03 -0.06 -4.26
N MET A 88 5.67 0.11 -3.09
CA MET A 88 7.09 -0.17 -2.93
C MET A 88 7.40 -1.65 -3.19
N ILE A 89 6.61 -2.56 -2.61
CA ILE A 89 6.79 -4.01 -2.79
C ILE A 89 6.55 -4.41 -4.25
N LEU A 90 5.48 -3.91 -4.87
CA LEU A 90 5.19 -4.13 -6.30
C LEU A 90 6.33 -3.60 -7.19
N THR A 91 6.90 -2.45 -6.84
CA THR A 91 8.08 -1.89 -7.54
C THR A 91 9.28 -2.84 -7.42
N LEU A 92 9.53 -3.41 -6.25
CA LEU A 92 10.61 -4.38 -6.06
C LEU A 92 10.38 -5.68 -6.84
N ILE A 93 9.15 -6.21 -6.83
CA ILE A 93 8.77 -7.37 -7.65
C ILE A 93 9.00 -7.05 -9.14
N SER A 94 8.54 -5.89 -9.62
CA SER A 94 8.67 -5.54 -11.04
C SER A 94 10.12 -5.38 -11.49
N ARG A 95 11.00 -4.88 -10.62
CA ARG A 95 12.45 -4.81 -10.88
C ARG A 95 13.08 -6.19 -11.00
N SER A 96 12.64 -7.14 -10.18
CA SER A 96 13.18 -8.51 -10.20
C SER A 96 12.59 -9.36 -11.34
N LYS A 97 11.27 -9.30 -11.55
CA LYS A 97 10.50 -10.24 -12.39
C LYS A 97 9.92 -9.62 -13.66
N GLY A 98 10.02 -8.31 -13.85
CA GLY A 98 9.40 -7.59 -14.98
C GLY A 98 8.00 -7.08 -14.68
N HIS A 99 7.36 -6.45 -15.67
CA HIS A 99 6.18 -5.60 -15.45
C HIS A 99 4.83 -6.30 -15.64
N HIS A 100 4.80 -7.62 -15.89
CA HIS A 100 3.57 -8.39 -16.07
C HIS A 100 2.92 -8.75 -14.72
N ILE A 101 2.59 -7.73 -13.94
CA ILE A 101 1.99 -7.87 -12.60
C ILE A 101 0.58 -7.30 -12.65
N THR A 102 -0.41 -8.14 -12.38
CA THR A 102 -1.82 -7.74 -12.24
C THR A 102 -2.21 -7.81 -10.78
N VAL A 103 -2.71 -6.71 -10.23
CA VAL A 103 -3.18 -6.63 -8.85
C VAL A 103 -4.69 -6.41 -8.87
N ILE A 104 -5.42 -7.27 -8.16
CA ILE A 104 -6.88 -7.22 -8.03
C ILE A 104 -7.20 -7.06 -6.55
N LEU A 105 -7.86 -5.96 -6.21
CA LEU A 105 -8.21 -5.61 -4.84
C LEU A 105 -9.74 -5.58 -4.70
N ASP A 106 -10.28 -6.61 -4.05
CA ASP A 106 -11.67 -6.70 -3.62
C ASP A 106 -11.80 -6.19 -2.18
N CYS A 107 -11.56 -4.89 -2.02
CA CYS A 107 -11.65 -4.19 -0.75
C CYS A 107 -12.04 -2.71 -0.96
N CYS A 108 -12.68 -2.11 0.04
CA CYS A 108 -12.95 -0.67 0.05
C CYS A 108 -11.63 0.12 0.14
N HIS A 109 -11.59 1.35 -0.39
CA HIS A 109 -10.41 2.25 -0.30
C HIS A 109 -9.12 1.65 -0.89
N SER A 110 -9.11 1.39 -2.19
CA SER A 110 -8.02 0.71 -2.91
C SER A 110 -7.48 1.49 -4.13
N GLY A 111 -7.91 2.73 -4.33
CA GLY A 111 -7.54 3.57 -5.48
C GLY A 111 -6.13 4.15 -5.43
N GLY A 112 -5.47 4.19 -4.27
CA GLY A 112 -4.10 4.66 -4.07
C GLY A 112 -3.02 3.66 -4.54
N VAL A 113 -3.38 2.39 -4.72
CA VAL A 113 -2.42 1.31 -5.01
C VAL A 113 -1.83 1.36 -6.44
N SER A 114 -2.38 2.19 -7.33
CA SER A 114 -1.81 2.38 -8.69
C SER A 114 -1.09 3.71 -8.89
N ARG A 115 -0.78 4.44 -7.81
CA ARG A 115 -0.10 5.74 -7.87
C ARG A 115 1.41 5.63 -8.02
#